data_AF-A0A7S4MSQ3-F1
#
_entry.id   AF-A0A7S4MSQ3-F1
#
_cell.length_a   1.000
_cell.length_b   1.000
_cell.length_c   1.000
_cell.angle_alpha   90.00
_cell.angle_beta   90.00
_cell.angle_gamma   90.00
#
_symmetry.space_group_name_H-M   'P 1'
#
loop_
_entity.id
_entity.type
_entity.pdbx_description
1 polymer ?
#
loop_
_entity_poly.entity_id
_entity_poly.type
_entity_poly.pdbx_seq_one_letter_code
_entity_poly.pdbx_strand_id
1 'polypeptide(L)'
;KHQISGIDGSNVVINSEETKIDNETVEHKELSSEFVVCNSSNSEISLDGIMQTLKLSHLRDCEIKSGPVARSVMVSNCKDCTIHIASQQIRIHDCTNCKFYVWCKSKPIIEDCSQLLFH
;
A
#
# COMPACT_ATOMS: atom_id res chain seq x y z
N LYS A 1 1.89 -12.08 -7.58
CA LYS A 1 1.68 -10.63 -7.76
C LYS A 1 0.19 -10.39 -7.97
N HIS A 2 -0.45 -9.62 -7.08
CA HIS A 2 -1.85 -9.22 -7.20
C HIS A 2 -1.90 -7.76 -7.67
N GLN A 3 -2.58 -7.52 -8.79
CA GLN A 3 -2.69 -6.18 -9.37
C GLN A 3 -4.15 -5.74 -9.35
N ILE A 4 -4.36 -4.52 -8.87
CA ILE A 4 -5.64 -3.87 -8.65
C ILE A 4 -5.56 -2.54 -9.37
N SER A 5 -6.49 -2.30 -10.29
CA SER A 5 -6.43 -1.07 -11.09
C SER A 5 -7.76 -0.67 -11.69
N GLY A 6 -7.89 0.61 -12.04
CA GLY A 6 -9.08 1.13 -12.70
C GLY A 6 -10.27 1.26 -11.76
N ILE A 7 -10.04 1.37 -10.45
CA ILE A 7 -11.11 1.61 -9.49
C ILE A 7 -11.45 3.10 -9.56
N ASP A 8 -12.73 3.42 -9.76
CA ASP A 8 -13.25 4.78 -9.76
C ASP A 8 -14.53 4.85 -8.91
N GLY A 9 -14.58 5.79 -7.96
CA GLY A 9 -15.79 6.05 -7.17
C GLY A 9 -16.24 4.89 -6.26
N SER A 10 -15.34 4.04 -5.76
CA SER A 10 -15.71 2.81 -5.05
C SER A 10 -14.94 2.60 -3.74
N ASN A 11 -15.59 1.92 -2.79
CA ASN A 11 -14.95 1.39 -1.59
C ASN A 11 -14.62 -0.09 -1.82
N VAL A 12 -13.33 -0.43 -1.77
CA VAL A 12 -12.83 -1.77 -2.09
C VAL A 12 -12.03 -2.33 -0.93
N VAL A 13 -12.37 -3.53 -0.48
CA VAL A 13 -11.65 -4.28 0.54
C VAL A 13 -11.02 -5.51 -0.11
N ILE A 14 -9.73 -5.72 0.11
CA ILE A 14 -8.95 -6.78 -0.51
C ILE A 14 -8.20 -7.54 0.57
N ASN A 15 -8.51 -8.82 0.71
CA ASN A 15 -7.88 -9.70 1.70
C ASN A 15 -6.64 -10.38 1.09
N SER A 16 -5.51 -10.28 1.77
CA SER A 16 -4.24 -10.90 1.35
C SER A 16 -4.10 -12.36 1.79
N GLU A 17 -5.05 -12.89 2.56
CA GLU A 17 -5.06 -14.27 3.05
C GLU A 17 -5.97 -15.16 2.19
N GLU A 18 -5.41 -16.20 1.57
CA GLU A 18 -6.15 -17.45 1.36
C GLU A 18 -6.06 -18.25 2.66
N THR A 19 -7.14 -18.30 3.43
CA THR A 19 -7.23 -19.16 4.62
C THR A 19 -7.21 -20.62 4.19
N LYS A 20 -6.10 -21.33 4.44
CA LYS A 20 -6.09 -22.80 4.53
C LYS A 20 -5.75 -23.17 5.97
N ILE A 21 -6.73 -23.68 6.69
CA ILE A 21 -6.56 -24.30 8.00
C ILE A 21 -6.30 -25.78 7.73
N ASP A 22 -5.03 -26.16 7.66
CA ASP A 22 -4.64 -27.57 7.74
C ASP A 22 -3.88 -27.77 9.05
N ASN A 23 -4.36 -28.72 9.85
CA ASN A 23 -3.95 -28.98 11.22
C ASN A 23 -2.45 -29.30 11.33
N GLU A 24 -1.81 -28.76 12.37
CA GLU A 24 -0.53 -29.20 12.94
C GLU A 24 0.66 -29.25 11.96
N THR A 25 1.21 -28.07 11.64
CA THR A 25 2.64 -27.68 11.66
C THR A 25 2.66 -26.23 11.13
N VAL A 26 3.27 -25.28 11.85
CA VAL A 26 3.48 -23.92 11.29
C VAL A 26 4.56 -24.02 10.22
N GLU A 27 4.18 -24.49 9.03
CA GLU A 27 4.96 -24.25 7.84
C GLU A 27 4.96 -22.74 7.61
N HIS A 28 6.14 -22.12 7.59
CA HIS A 28 6.31 -20.77 7.08
C HIS A 28 5.93 -20.77 5.59
N LYS A 29 4.63 -20.73 5.30
CA LYS A 29 4.09 -20.58 3.95
C LYS A 29 4.70 -19.30 3.41
N GLU A 30 5.57 -19.44 2.42
CA GLU A 30 6.27 -18.32 1.81
C GLU A 30 5.27 -17.22 1.48
N LEU A 31 5.34 -16.10 2.20
CA LEU A 31 4.57 -14.90 1.89
C LEU A 31 5.01 -14.47 0.48
N SER A 32 4.25 -14.82 -0.56
CA SER A 32 4.62 -14.59 -1.97
C SER A 32 3.72 -13.55 -2.65
N SER A 33 3.19 -12.59 -1.89
CA SER A 33 2.26 -11.60 -2.44
C SER A 33 2.86 -10.20 -2.47
N GLU A 34 3.42 -9.86 -3.63
CA GLU A 34 3.49 -8.46 -4.08
C GLU A 34 2.08 -7.98 -4.42
N PHE A 35 1.67 -6.84 -3.87
CA PHE A 35 0.44 -6.13 -4.21
C PHE A 35 0.77 -4.85 -4.96
N VAL A 36 -0.03 -4.58 -6.00
CA VAL A 36 0.05 -3.36 -6.79
C VAL A 36 -1.33 -2.76 -6.89
N VAL A 37 -1.50 -1.53 -6.42
CA VAL A 37 -2.70 -0.71 -6.65
C VAL A 37 -2.30 0.41 -7.59
N CYS A 38 -2.96 0.53 -8.74
CA CYS A 38 -2.64 1.60 -9.68
C CYS A 38 -3.82 2.16 -10.47
N ASN A 39 -3.63 3.32 -11.10
CA ASN A 39 -4.59 3.94 -12.03
C ASN A 39 -6.01 3.97 -11.47
N SER A 40 -6.17 4.48 -10.25
CA SER A 40 -7.45 4.52 -9.55
C SER A 40 -7.72 5.93 -9.03
N SER A 41 -9.00 6.29 -8.97
CA SER A 41 -9.46 7.63 -8.58
C SER A 41 -10.65 7.60 -7.64
N ASN A 42 -10.84 8.65 -6.83
CA ASN A 42 -12.05 8.88 -6.04
C ASN A 42 -12.49 7.64 -5.22
N SER A 43 -11.55 6.93 -4.61
CA SER A 43 -11.81 5.59 -4.07
C SER A 43 -11.13 5.38 -2.71
N GLU A 44 -11.80 4.62 -1.85
CA GLU A 44 -11.23 4.12 -0.61
C GLU A 44 -10.85 2.65 -0.80
N ILE A 45 -9.57 2.31 -0.61
CA ILE A 45 -9.05 0.96 -0.84
C ILE A 45 -8.37 0.46 0.44
N SER A 46 -8.92 -0.60 1.01
CA SER A 46 -8.35 -1.29 2.17
C SER A 46 -7.70 -2.61 1.74
N LEU A 47 -6.44 -2.79 2.10
CA LEU A 47 -5.64 -3.99 1.86
C LEU A 47 -5.41 -4.68 3.20
N ASP A 48 -6.22 -5.70 3.48
CA ASP A 48 -6.22 -6.39 4.76
C ASP A 48 -5.28 -7.60 4.73
N GLY A 49 -4.51 -7.77 5.80
CA GLY A 49 -3.54 -8.86 5.97
C GLY A 49 -2.08 -8.45 5.73
N ILE A 50 -1.17 -9.44 5.82
CA ILE A 50 0.28 -9.21 5.73
C ILE A 50 0.73 -9.33 4.28
N MET A 51 1.37 -8.28 3.77
CA MET A 51 1.95 -8.25 2.43
C MET A 51 3.47 -8.30 2.50
N GLN A 52 4.13 -8.77 1.45
CA GLN A 52 5.58 -8.61 1.35
C GLN A 52 5.99 -7.23 0.89
N THR A 53 5.41 -6.83 -0.24
CA THR A 53 5.76 -5.60 -0.93
C THR A 53 4.48 -4.98 -1.47
N LEU A 54 4.34 -3.68 -1.29
CA LEU A 54 3.21 -2.91 -1.78
C LEU A 54 3.70 -1.81 -2.73
N LYS A 55 3.06 -1.72 -3.89
CA LYS A 55 3.25 -0.62 -4.84
C LYS A 55 1.94 0.12 -5.01
N LEU A 56 1.97 1.43 -4.77
CA LEU A 56 0.86 2.34 -4.98
C LEU A 56 1.28 3.30 -6.09
N SER A 57 0.59 3.35 -7.23
CA SER A 57 0.97 4.26 -8.30
C SER A 57 -0.17 4.88 -9.09
N HIS A 58 -0.03 6.12 -9.53
CA HIS A 58 -1.06 6.80 -10.35
C HIS A 58 -2.43 6.83 -9.66
N LEU A 59 -2.45 7.21 -8.38
CA LEU A 59 -3.66 7.36 -7.58
C LEU A 59 -4.06 8.83 -7.49
N ARG A 60 -5.37 9.12 -7.54
CA ARG A 60 -5.90 10.47 -7.43
C ARG A 60 -7.11 10.52 -6.52
N ASP A 61 -7.14 11.45 -5.55
CA ASP A 61 -8.29 11.57 -4.64
C ASP A 61 -8.65 10.21 -3.99
N CYS A 62 -7.64 9.44 -3.59
CA CYS A 62 -7.80 8.11 -3.00
C CYS A 62 -7.42 8.10 -1.52
N GLU A 63 -8.08 7.24 -0.75
CA GLU A 63 -7.67 6.85 0.58
C GLU A 63 -7.21 5.39 0.57
N ILE A 64 -5.95 5.14 0.92
CA ILE A 64 -5.36 3.81 0.95
C ILE A 64 -5.07 3.42 2.39
N LYS A 65 -5.63 2.29 2.84
CA LYS A 65 -5.35 1.68 4.14
C LYS A 65 -4.70 0.34 3.93
N SER A 66 -3.48 0.16 4.44
CA SER A 66 -2.77 -1.10 4.31
C SER A 66 -2.52 -1.76 5.67
N GLY A 67 -2.66 -3.09 5.71
CA GLY A 67 -2.02 -3.93 6.71
C GLY A 67 -0.48 -3.82 6.66
N PRO A 68 0.22 -4.49 7.58
CA PRO A 68 1.68 -4.42 7.66
C PRO A 68 2.35 -4.99 6.40
N VAL A 69 3.35 -4.27 5.90
CA VAL A 69 4.13 -4.66 4.72
C VAL A 69 5.53 -5.09 5.15
N ALA A 70 5.80 -6.39 5.10
CA ALA A 70 6.98 -7.01 5.71
C ALA A 70 8.31 -6.51 5.15
N ARG A 71 8.38 -6.09 3.88
CA ARG A 71 9.62 -5.61 3.25
C ARG A 71 9.55 -4.15 2.85
N SER A 72 8.82 -3.82 1.79
CA SER A 72 8.92 -2.49 1.18
C SER A 72 7.60 -1.96 0.65
N VAL A 73 7.39 -0.65 0.83
CA VAL A 73 6.34 0.11 0.16
C VAL A 73 6.98 1.09 -0.82
N MET A 74 6.43 1.15 -2.03
CA MET A 74 6.75 2.18 -3.02
C MET A 74 5.49 2.94 -3.39
N VAL A 75 5.51 4.26 -3.26
CA VAL A 75 4.41 5.16 -3.61
C VAL A 75 4.90 6.10 -4.71
N SER A 76 4.17 6.17 -5.83
CA SER A 76 4.58 6.98 -6.97
C SER A 76 3.46 7.64 -7.75
N ASN A 77 3.66 8.86 -8.24
CA ASN A 77 2.69 9.54 -9.09
C ASN A 77 1.29 9.64 -8.44
N CYS A 78 1.22 9.87 -7.12
CA CYS A 78 -0.04 9.98 -6.38
C CYS A 78 -0.36 11.45 -6.08
N LYS A 79 -1.64 11.83 -6.21
CA LYS A 79 -2.08 13.20 -5.98
C LYS A 79 -3.35 13.24 -5.14
N ASP A 80 -3.43 14.20 -4.21
CA ASP A 80 -4.63 14.43 -3.40
C ASP A 80 -5.05 13.17 -2.59
N CYS A 81 -4.06 12.36 -2.16
CA CYS A 81 -4.31 11.07 -1.52
C CYS A 81 -4.04 11.09 -0.01
N THR A 82 -4.76 10.24 0.74
CA THR A 82 -4.41 9.89 2.12
C THR A 82 -3.95 8.43 2.18
N ILE A 83 -2.76 8.17 2.72
CA ILE A 83 -2.10 6.87 2.62
C ILE A 83 -1.62 6.42 4.01
N HIS A 84 -2.16 5.30 4.47
CA HIS A 84 -1.81 4.65 5.74
C HIS A 84 -0.98 3.39 5.47
N ILE A 85 0.30 3.42 5.84
CA ILE A 85 1.26 2.35 5.52
C ILE A 85 2.25 2.09 6.65
N ALA A 86 2.63 0.83 6.84
CA ALA A 86 3.67 0.42 7.77
C ALA A 86 4.63 -0.57 7.10
N SER A 87 5.93 -0.28 7.08
CA SER A 87 6.91 -1.16 6.44
C SER A 87 8.34 -1.04 6.98
N GLN A 88 9.24 -1.93 6.53
CA GLN A 88 10.66 -1.79 6.84
C GLN A 88 11.33 -0.71 6.01
N GLN A 89 10.92 -0.58 4.73
CA GLN A 89 11.46 0.39 3.79
C GLN A 89 10.32 1.11 3.06
N ILE A 90 10.39 2.43 2.96
CA ILE A 90 9.38 3.23 2.27
C ILE A 90 10.07 4.18 1.30
N ARG A 91 9.59 4.19 0.05
CA ARG A 91 10.02 5.13 -0.99
C ARG A 91 8.80 5.85 -1.53
N ILE A 92 8.86 7.17 -1.57
CA ILE A 92 7.79 8.04 -2.05
C ILE A 92 8.41 8.95 -3.11
N HIS A 93 7.86 8.93 -4.31
CA HIS A 93 8.31 9.83 -5.38
C HIS A 93 7.16 10.38 -6.21
N ASP A 94 7.34 11.52 -6.86
CA ASP A 94 6.34 12.17 -7.74
C ASP A 94 4.96 12.33 -7.08
N CYS A 95 4.90 12.62 -5.78
CA CYS A 95 3.64 12.77 -5.04
C CYS A 95 3.33 14.23 -4.74
N THR A 96 2.06 14.63 -4.87
CA THR A 96 1.62 16.01 -4.62
C THR A 96 0.37 16.06 -3.76
N ASN A 97 0.38 16.90 -2.72
CA ASN A 97 -0.77 17.09 -1.82
C ASN A 97 -1.26 15.78 -1.19
N CYS A 98 -0.33 14.98 -0.67
CA CYS A 98 -0.64 13.69 -0.03
C CYS A 98 -0.40 13.73 1.48
N LYS A 99 -1.26 13.06 2.23
CA LYS A 99 -1.11 12.82 3.67
C LYS A 99 -0.64 11.38 3.89
N PHE A 100 0.41 11.21 4.66
CA PHE A 100 0.97 9.91 5.00
C PHE A 100 0.86 9.67 6.50
N TYR A 101 0.16 8.61 6.88
CA TYR A 101 0.20 8.04 8.23
C TYR A 101 1.14 6.85 8.18
N VAL A 102 2.37 7.04 8.67
CA VAL A 102 3.48 6.17 8.27
C VAL A 102 4.28 5.66 9.45
N TRP A 103 4.51 4.35 9.45
CA TRP A 103 5.57 3.74 10.25
C TRP A 103 6.62 3.13 9.33
N CYS A 104 7.89 3.50 9.54
CA CYS A 104 9.01 2.96 8.78
C CYS A 104 10.13 2.54 9.72
N LYS A 105 10.61 1.30 9.60
CA LYS A 105 11.77 0.85 10.38
C LYS A 105 13.05 1.61 9.99
N SER A 106 13.24 1.86 8.69
CA SER A 106 14.31 2.72 8.18
C SER A 106 13.86 4.18 8.06
N LYS A 107 14.77 5.06 7.65
CA LYS A 107 14.37 6.38 7.14
C LYS A 107 13.66 6.20 5.79
N PRO A 108 12.47 6.80 5.57
CA PRO A 108 11.86 6.86 4.25
C PRO A 108 12.71 7.66 3.27
N ILE A 109 12.64 7.31 1.99
CA ILE A 109 13.22 8.10 0.88
C ILE A 109 12.07 8.88 0.23
N ILE A 110 12.25 10.19 0.08
CA ILE A 110 11.26 11.10 -0.50
C ILE A 110 11.95 11.93 -1.58
N GLU A 111 11.50 11.82 -2.82
CA GLU A 111 12.11 12.45 -4.01
C GLU A 111 11.03 13.11 -4.86
N ASP A 112 11.27 14.29 -5.44
CA ASP A 112 10.37 14.95 -6.40
C ASP A 112 8.90 15.10 -5.94
N CYS A 113 8.71 15.35 -4.64
CA CYS A 113 7.38 15.51 -4.03
C CYS A 113 7.10 16.95 -3.61
N SER A 114 5.81 17.32 -3.56
CA SER A 114 5.39 18.64 -3.07
C SER A 114 4.15 18.54 -2.17
N GLN A 115 4.03 19.42 -1.17
CA GLN A 115 2.87 19.50 -0.27
C GLN A 115 2.54 18.16 0.42
N LEU A 116 3.57 17.50 0.97
CA LEU A 116 3.38 16.28 1.73
C LEU A 116 3.18 16.60 3.21
N LEU A 117 2.24 15.91 3.86
CA LEU A 117 2.06 15.92 5.30
C LEU A 117 2.32 14.52 5.85
N PHE A 118 3.12 14.42 6.90
CA PHE A 118 3.47 13.16 7.56
C PHE A 118 2.98 13.17 9.00
N HIS A 119 2.31 12.09 9.41
CA HIS A 119 1.83 11.80 10.76
C HIS A 119 2.44 10.50 11.28
#